data_AF-A0A6B8TV67-F1
#
_entry.id   AF-A0A6B8TV67-F1
#
_cell.length_a   1.000
_cell.length_b   1.000
_cell.length_c   1.000
_cell.angle_alpha   90.00
_cell.angle_beta   90.00
_cell.angle_gamma   90.00
#
_symmetry.space_group_name_H-M   'P 1'
#
loop_
_entity.id
_entity.type
_entity.pdbx_description
1 polymer ?
#
loop_
_entity_poly.entity_id
_entity_poly.type
_entity_poly.pdbx_seq_one_letter_code
_entity_poly.pdbx_strand_id
1 'polypeptide(L)'
;MTEYQTIVRALFDPDAMPAFGARLTAALDGLGLELVKFRAAVPLSGGETEPVEDAAAESLMDRWLSMNSQPPTVEVLHAIAVTTRGPEGLEDEVTEAVGSSFGESTPWAGETTVVEGFGEGGRAE
;
A
#
# COMPACT_ATOMS: atom_id res chain seq x y z
N MET A 1 13.18 15.29 10.17
CA MET A 1 11.86 14.80 9.77
C MET A 1 12.11 13.76 8.71
N THR A 2 11.67 12.53 8.98
CA THR A 2 11.97 11.33 8.18
C THR A 2 10.86 11.14 7.15
N GLU A 3 11.23 10.73 5.96
CA GLU A 3 10.28 10.40 4.91
C GLU A 3 10.23 8.89 4.74
N TYR A 4 9.02 8.36 4.64
CA TYR A 4 8.72 6.95 4.56
C TYR A 4 8.05 6.68 3.23
N GLN A 5 8.50 5.65 2.54
CA GLN A 5 7.81 5.11 1.37
C GLN A 5 7.29 3.72 1.70
N THR A 6 5.97 3.61 1.74
CA THR A 6 5.26 2.35 1.95
C THR A 6 4.72 1.85 0.63
N ILE A 7 5.05 0.61 0.30
CA ILE A 7 4.49 -0.09 -0.85
C ILE A 7 3.66 -1.26 -0.33
N VAL A 8 2.35 -1.22 -0.55
CA VAL A 8 1.43 -2.28 -0.16
C VAL A 8 0.79 -2.91 -1.39
N ARG A 9 0.64 -4.23 -1.35
CA ARG A 9 -0.13 -5.04 -2.29
C ARG A 9 -1.34 -5.60 -1.58
N ALA A 10 -2.53 -5.40 -2.14
CA ALA A 10 -3.77 -5.90 -1.57
C ALA A 10 -4.76 -6.33 -2.66
N LEU A 11 -5.57 -7.33 -2.34
CA LEU A 11 -6.78 -7.67 -3.10
C LEU A 11 -7.87 -6.67 -2.70
N PHE A 12 -7.92 -5.56 -3.42
CA PHE A 12 -8.69 -4.40 -3.04
C PHE A 12 -9.72 -4.02 -4.11
N ASP A 13 -10.87 -3.54 -3.67
CA ASP A 13 -11.92 -3.05 -4.56
C ASP A 13 -11.73 -1.54 -4.83
N PRO A 14 -11.61 -1.10 -6.09
CA PRO A 14 -11.32 0.30 -6.39
C PRO A 14 -12.45 1.25 -5.95
N ASP A 15 -13.71 0.81 -5.88
CA ASP A 15 -14.81 1.62 -5.35
C ASP A 15 -14.67 1.87 -3.84
N ALA A 16 -13.88 1.05 -3.12
CA ALA A 16 -13.54 1.27 -1.72
C ALA A 16 -12.40 2.30 -1.53
N MET A 17 -11.72 2.77 -2.58
CA MET A 17 -10.60 3.74 -2.48
C MET A 17 -10.91 4.99 -1.65
N PRO A 18 -12.09 5.63 -1.78
CA PRO A 18 -12.42 6.80 -0.97
C PRO A 18 -12.46 6.50 0.53
N ALA A 19 -13.02 5.33 0.90
CA ALA A 19 -13.09 4.90 2.29
C ALA A 19 -11.69 4.54 2.84
N PHE A 20 -10.86 3.89 2.00
CA PHE A 20 -9.46 3.64 2.31
C PHE A 20 -8.70 4.94 2.57
N GLY A 21 -8.81 5.94 1.69
CA GLY A 21 -8.12 7.22 1.84
C GLY A 21 -8.50 7.97 3.12
N ALA A 22 -9.78 7.91 3.51
CA ALA A 22 -10.24 8.49 4.78
C ALA A 22 -9.64 7.78 6.00
N ARG A 23 -9.61 6.44 5.99
CA ARG A 23 -9.00 5.63 7.07
C ARG A 23 -7.50 5.86 7.16
N LEU A 24 -6.82 5.86 6.02
CA LEU A 24 -5.39 6.11 5.92
C LEU A 24 -5.04 7.48 6.51
N THR A 25 -5.76 8.53 6.10
CA THR A 25 -5.52 9.89 6.62
C THR A 25 -5.68 9.94 8.14
N ALA A 26 -6.72 9.31 8.68
CA ALA A 26 -6.93 9.27 10.13
C ALA A 26 -5.85 8.47 10.87
N ALA A 27 -5.39 7.35 10.29
CA ALA A 27 -4.32 6.53 10.88
C ALA A 27 -2.98 7.28 10.89
N LEU A 28 -2.65 7.99 9.81
CA LEU A 28 -1.44 8.80 9.73
C LEU A 28 -1.47 9.99 10.69
N ASP A 29 -2.61 10.66 10.81
CA ASP A 29 -2.80 11.74 11.78
C ASP A 29 -2.58 11.26 13.22
N GLY A 30 -3.07 10.06 13.55
CA GLY A 30 -2.84 9.42 14.86
C GLY A 30 -1.38 9.12 15.18
N LEU A 31 -0.53 8.97 14.15
CA LEU A 31 0.92 8.77 14.27
C LEU A 31 1.72 10.08 14.16
N GLY A 32 1.04 11.21 13.95
CA GLY A 32 1.70 12.50 13.68
C GLY A 32 2.44 12.52 12.33
N LEU A 33 1.98 11.72 11.37
CA LEU A 33 2.53 11.61 10.02
C LEU A 33 1.73 12.46 9.03
N GLU A 34 2.43 13.16 8.16
CA GLU A 34 1.84 13.88 7.03
C GLU A 34 1.85 13.01 5.77
N LEU A 35 0.73 12.94 5.05
CA LEU A 35 0.67 12.29 3.74
C LEU A 35 1.27 13.22 2.68
N VAL A 36 2.44 12.87 2.15
CA VAL A 36 3.14 13.64 1.11
C VAL A 36 2.63 13.27 -0.28
N LYS A 37 2.49 11.98 -0.54
CA LYS A 37 2.10 11.47 -1.87
C LYS A 37 1.33 10.17 -1.72
N PHE A 38 0.29 10.02 -2.54
CA PHE A 38 -0.49 8.80 -2.63
C PHE A 38 -0.62 8.38 -4.09
N ARG A 39 -0.25 7.15 -4.42
CA ARG A 39 -0.42 6.58 -5.76
C ARG A 39 -0.97 5.16 -5.64
N ALA A 40 -2.20 4.97 -6.09
CA ALA A 40 -2.77 3.65 -6.33
C ALA A 40 -2.47 3.21 -7.77
N ALA A 41 -1.79 2.08 -7.94
CA ALA A 41 -1.69 1.37 -9.22
C ALA A 41 -2.71 0.22 -9.22
N VAL A 42 -3.61 0.26 -10.21
CA VAL A 42 -4.68 -0.72 -10.51
C VAL A 42 -4.13 -1.66 -11.61
N PRO A 43 -4.47 -2.97 -11.63
CA PRO A 43 -3.50 -4.07 -11.76
C PRO A 43 -2.66 -4.13 -13.04
N LEU A 44 -1.60 -4.91 -12.92
CA LEU A 44 -0.74 -5.55 -13.93
C LEU A 44 -1.46 -6.49 -14.92
N SER A 45 -2.78 -6.39 -15.07
CA SER A 45 -3.56 -7.15 -16.05
C SER A 45 -3.68 -6.35 -17.34
N GLY A 46 -2.61 -6.35 -18.15
CA GLY A 46 -2.72 -5.98 -19.58
C GLY A 46 -1.78 -4.91 -20.13
N GLY A 47 -0.72 -4.50 -19.42
CA GLY A 47 0.20 -3.49 -19.96
C GLY A 47 1.64 -3.63 -19.46
N GLU A 48 2.47 -4.31 -20.25
CA GLU A 48 3.91 -4.08 -20.51
C GLU A 48 4.93 -3.84 -19.36
N THR A 49 4.57 -3.95 -18.09
CA THR A 49 5.57 -4.02 -17.01
C THR A 49 5.73 -5.45 -16.54
N GLU A 50 6.97 -5.93 -16.63
CA GLU A 50 7.44 -7.31 -16.48
C GLU A 50 6.68 -8.14 -15.42
N PRO A 51 6.42 -9.44 -15.70
CA PRO A 51 5.73 -10.33 -14.78
C PRO A 51 6.53 -10.41 -13.49
N VAL A 52 6.08 -9.72 -12.44
CA VAL A 52 6.56 -9.96 -11.10
C VAL A 52 6.15 -11.40 -10.80
N GLU A 53 7.11 -12.32 -10.71
CA GLU A 53 6.84 -13.72 -10.40
C GLU A 53 5.82 -13.80 -9.25
N ASP A 54 4.69 -14.44 -9.54
CA ASP A 54 3.38 -14.23 -8.93
C ASP A 54 3.28 -14.75 -7.48
N ALA A 55 4.39 -15.12 -6.83
CA ALA A 55 4.41 -15.75 -5.52
C ALA A 55 3.72 -14.91 -4.42
N ALA A 56 3.85 -13.58 -4.48
CA ALA A 56 3.16 -12.69 -3.55
C ALA A 56 1.65 -12.59 -3.83
N ALA A 57 1.25 -12.66 -5.10
CA ALA A 57 -0.15 -12.63 -5.52
C ALA A 57 -0.84 -13.96 -5.20
N GLU A 58 -0.20 -15.09 -5.53
CA GLU A 58 -0.64 -16.43 -5.15
C GLU A 58 -0.79 -16.56 -3.62
N SER A 59 0.19 -16.07 -2.85
CA SER A 59 0.13 -16.07 -1.38
C SER A 59 -1.02 -15.23 -0.83
N LEU A 60 -1.34 -14.09 -1.47
CA LEU A 60 -2.45 -13.24 -1.06
C LEU A 60 -3.81 -13.86 -1.44
N MET A 61 -3.91 -14.52 -2.59
CA MET A 61 -5.11 -15.26 -3.01
C MET A 61 -5.36 -16.48 -2.12
N ASP A 62 -4.31 -17.26 -1.79
CA ASP A 62 -4.42 -18.39 -0.86
C ASP A 62 -4.88 -17.91 0.53
N ARG A 63 -4.27 -16.82 1.03
CA ARG A 63 -4.65 -16.22 2.30
C ARG A 63 -6.08 -15.65 2.28
N TRP A 64 -6.55 -15.09 1.15
CA TRP A 64 -7.94 -14.69 0.98
C TRP A 64 -8.88 -15.90 1.09
N LEU A 65 -8.61 -16.97 0.35
CA LEU A 65 -9.43 -18.19 0.33
C LEU A 65 -9.42 -18.92 1.69
N SER A 66 -8.35 -18.77 2.46
CA SER A 66 -8.26 -19.27 3.84
C SER A 66 -9.19 -18.51 4.80
N MET A 67 -9.33 -17.19 4.61
CA MET A 67 -10.21 -16.34 5.44
C MET A 67 -11.65 -16.25 4.91
N ASN A 68 -11.85 -16.46 3.61
CA ASN A 68 -13.13 -16.28 2.92
C ASN A 68 -13.45 -17.52 2.10
N SER A 69 -14.66 -18.08 2.25
CA SER A 69 -15.09 -19.28 1.51
C SER A 69 -15.38 -19.06 0.02
N GLN A 70 -15.19 -17.84 -0.48
CA GLN A 70 -15.44 -17.46 -1.86
C GLN A 70 -14.22 -16.74 -2.44
N PRO A 71 -13.88 -16.97 -3.72
CA PRO A 71 -12.84 -16.21 -4.39
C PRO A 71 -13.19 -14.72 -4.38
N PRO A 72 -12.18 -13.83 -4.35
CA PRO A 72 -12.44 -12.41 -4.43
C PRO A 72 -13.19 -12.10 -5.73
N THR A 73 -14.24 -11.29 -5.65
CA THR A 73 -15.01 -10.87 -6.83
C THR A 73 -14.23 -9.94 -7.77
N VAL A 74 -13.05 -9.49 -7.34
CA VAL A 74 -12.18 -8.55 -8.03
C VAL A 74 -10.79 -9.18 -8.16
N GLU A 75 -10.38 -9.50 -9.38
CA GLU A 75 -9.11 -10.16 -9.74
C GLU A 75 -7.91 -9.19 -9.72
N VAL A 76 -7.87 -8.26 -8.77
CA VAL A 76 -7.04 -7.06 -8.92
C VAL A 76 -6.10 -6.90 -7.74
N LEU A 77 -4.87 -7.34 -7.93
CA LEU A 77 -3.75 -6.97 -7.06
C LEU A 77 -3.43 -5.49 -7.30
N HIS A 78 -3.75 -4.65 -6.31
CA HIS A 78 -3.42 -3.23 -6.35
C HIS A 78 -2.10 -3.00 -5.64
N ALA A 79 -1.14 -2.37 -6.31
CA ALA A 79 0.06 -1.86 -5.68
C ALA A 79 -0.18 -0.40 -5.30
N ILE A 80 -0.18 -0.10 -4.02
CA ILE A 80 -0.38 1.24 -3.48
C ILE A 80 0.93 1.71 -2.89
N ALA A 81 1.43 2.82 -3.44
CA ALA A 81 2.59 3.52 -2.91
C ALA A 81 2.12 4.75 -2.14
N VAL A 82 2.46 4.78 -0.85
CA VAL A 82 2.17 5.89 0.06
C VAL A 82 3.50 6.48 0.50
N THR A 83 3.64 7.80 0.36
CA THR A 83 4.77 8.54 0.90
C THR A 83 4.28 9.39 2.05
N THR A 84 4.86 9.19 3.23
CA THR A 84 4.51 9.91 4.45
C THR A 84 5.75 10.54 5.05
N ARG A 85 5.57 11.54 5.90
CA ARG A 85 6.67 12.26 6.55
C ARG A 85 6.36 12.52 8.02
N GLY A 86 7.32 12.24 8.90
CA GLY A 86 7.14 12.46 10.34
C GLY A 86 8.36 12.10 11.19
N PRO A 87 8.15 11.66 12.45
CA PRO A 87 9.24 11.29 13.36
C PRO A 87 9.90 9.99 12.93
N GLU A 88 11.17 9.80 13.30
CA GLU A 88 11.99 8.61 12.99
C GLU A 88 11.58 7.37 13.79
N GLY A 89 11.84 6.17 13.26
CA GLY A 89 11.62 4.89 13.94
C GLY A 89 10.16 4.45 13.97
N LEU A 90 9.41 4.71 12.89
CA LEU A 90 8.00 4.32 12.73
C LEU A 90 7.76 3.41 11.53
N GLU A 91 8.79 2.80 10.92
CA GLU A 91 8.63 2.00 9.71
C GLU A 91 7.54 0.91 9.83
N ASP A 92 7.56 0.14 10.92
CA ASP A 92 6.60 -0.93 11.18
C ASP A 92 5.19 -0.35 11.41
N GLU A 93 5.07 0.71 12.21
CA GLU A 93 3.81 1.39 12.50
C GLU A 93 3.18 2.01 11.24
N VAL A 94 3.98 2.61 10.37
CA VAL A 94 3.51 3.16 9.09
C VAL A 94 3.01 2.02 8.19
N THR A 95 3.75 0.90 8.13
CA THR A 95 3.36 -0.28 7.34
C THR A 95 2.02 -0.82 7.82
N GLU A 96 1.86 -0.98 9.14
CA GLU A 96 0.64 -1.49 9.75
C GLU A 96 -0.52 -0.51 9.59
N ALA A 97 -0.30 0.80 9.71
CA ALA A 97 -1.33 1.82 9.51
C ALA A 97 -1.87 1.82 8.07
N VAL A 98 -0.97 1.74 7.08
CA VAL A 98 -1.34 1.69 5.66
C VAL A 98 -2.06 0.37 5.36
N GLY A 99 -1.54 -0.75 5.88
CA GLY A 99 -2.13 -2.07 5.70
C GLY A 99 -3.51 -2.23 6.35
N SER A 100 -3.68 -1.75 7.58
CA SER A 100 -4.96 -1.83 8.29
C SER A 100 -6.04 -0.93 7.68
N SER A 101 -5.64 0.09 6.90
CA SER A 101 -6.58 0.97 6.20
C SER A 101 -7.39 0.27 5.11
N PHE A 102 -6.90 -0.88 4.60
CA PHE A 102 -7.63 -1.74 3.67
C PHE A 102 -8.86 -2.41 4.30
N GLY A 103 -8.89 -2.54 5.63
CA GLY A 103 -9.95 -3.19 6.40
C GLY A 103 -9.54 -4.57 6.92
N GLU A 104 -10.15 -4.99 8.01
CA GLU A 104 -9.78 -6.21 8.77
C GLU A 104 -9.91 -7.51 7.95
N SER A 105 -10.77 -7.52 6.93
CA SER A 105 -11.01 -8.70 6.07
C SER A 105 -10.19 -8.69 4.79
N THR A 106 -9.37 -7.68 4.55
CA THR A 106 -8.59 -7.56 3.32
C THR A 106 -7.15 -8.01 3.56
N PRO A 107 -6.69 -9.13 2.96
CA PRO A 107 -5.30 -9.53 3.01
C PRO A 107 -4.45 -8.54 2.21
N TRP A 108 -3.35 -8.15 2.83
CA TRP A 108 -2.36 -7.27 2.25
C TRP A 108 -0.96 -7.75 2.64
N ALA A 109 0.01 -7.37 1.83
CA ALA A 109 1.43 -7.53 2.09
C ALA A 109 2.13 -6.24 1.68
N GLY A 110 2.98 -5.69 2.54
CA GLY A 110 3.65 -4.44 2.25
C GLY A 110 4.84 -4.24 3.14
N GLU A 111 5.65 -3.26 2.75
CA GLU A 111 6.85 -2.86 3.46
C GLU A 111 6.97 -1.34 3.40
N THR A 112 7.42 -0.75 4.51
CA THR A 112 7.84 0.64 4.56
C THR A 112 9.35 0.70 4.59
N THR A 113 9.89 1.59 3.77
CA THR A 113 11.32 1.91 3.74
C THR A 113 11.50 3.39 4.05
N VAL A 114 12.57 3.71 4.78
CA VAL A 114 13.00 5.09 4.97
C VAL A 114 13.64 5.58 3.67
N VAL A 115 13.09 6.66 3.10
CA VAL A 115 13.65 7.32 1.93
C VAL A 115 14.45 8.53 2.38
N GLU A 116 15.75 8.49 2.17
CA GLU A 116 16.63 9.64 2.37
C GLU A 116 16.39 10.65 1.22
N GLY A 117 15.38 11.50 1.39
CA GLY A 117 15.18 12.72 0.61
C GLY A 117 14.57 12.54 -0.78
N PHE A 118 13.24 12.63 -0.89
CA PHE A 118 12.61 13.20 -2.10
C PHE A 118 12.73 14.73 -2.07
N GLY A 119 13.97 15.20 -1.96
CA GLY A 119 14.31 16.59 -1.65
C GLY A 119 15.72 17.02 -2.04
N GLU A 120 16.41 16.35 -2.95
CA GLU A 120 17.49 16.90 -3.79
C GLU A 120 17.99 15.82 -4.77
N GLY A 121 17.62 15.90 -6.06
CA GLY A 121 18.18 15.04 -7.09
C GLY A 121 17.13 14.47 -8.04
N GLY A 122 17.01 15.08 -9.23
CA GLY A 122 16.12 14.57 -10.28
C GLY A 122 15.56 15.60 -11.25
N ARG A 123 16.03 16.85 -11.23
CA ARG A 123 16.09 17.63 -12.47
C ARG A 123 17.32 17.10 -13.21
N ALA A 124 17.12 16.14 -14.10
CA ALA A 124 18.04 15.90 -15.20
C ALA A 124 17.41 16.50 -16.45
N GLU A 125 18.25 17.24 -17.15
CA GLU A 125 17.98 18.18 -18.24
C GLU A 125 17.39 17.55 -19.51
#